data_AF-A0A6M4PLB5-F1
#
_entry.id   AF-A0A6M4PLB5-F1
#
_cell.length_a   1.000
_cell.length_b   1.000
_cell.length_c   1.000
_cell.angle_alpha   90.00
_cell.angle_beta   90.00
_cell.angle_gamma   90.00
#
_symmetry.space_group_name_H-M   'P 1'
#
loop_
_entity.id
_entity.type
_entity.pdbx_description
1 polymer ?
#
loop_
_entity_poly.entity_id
_entity_poly.type
_entity_poly.pdbx_seq_one_letter_code
_entity_poly.pdbx_strand_id
1 'polypeptide(L)'
;MPSSVRPEVVLLITKLDLNHPDARKRPYHRDGRPFTRAERDLLTTFTPEEKTAAIAQIQLEAEWQRELDEMKNAFVDLLMKYFAKLAKGSVVSDAVAIMTDEDYTEFERLAEIVTAEDTLEYRALHEGS
;
A
#
# COMPACT_ATOMS: atom_id res chain seq x y z
N MET A 1 24.01 -21.30 2.08
CA MET A 1 23.24 -21.98 1.01
C MET A 1 22.31 -20.95 0.41
N PRO A 2 22.19 -20.81 -0.92
CA PRO A 2 21.15 -19.95 -1.50
C PRO A 2 19.78 -20.42 -0.99
N SER A 3 18.89 -19.47 -0.71
CA SER A 3 17.51 -19.78 -0.31
C SER A 3 16.87 -20.65 -1.39
N SER A 4 16.20 -21.74 -1.01
CA SER A 4 15.41 -22.55 -1.93
C SER A 4 14.12 -21.85 -2.38
N VAL A 5 13.81 -20.69 -1.80
CA VAL A 5 12.64 -19.87 -2.13
C VAL A 5 12.90 -19.07 -3.40
N ARG A 6 12.14 -19.36 -4.46
CA ARG A 6 12.17 -18.61 -5.71
C ARG A 6 11.34 -17.31 -5.58
N PRO A 7 11.96 -16.12 -5.69
CA PRO A 7 11.24 -14.85 -5.53
C PRO A 7 10.10 -14.66 -6.53
N GLU A 8 10.25 -15.14 -7.76
CA GLU A 8 9.23 -15.05 -8.81
C GLU A 8 7.97 -15.85 -8.48
N VAL A 9 8.10 -16.98 -7.78
CA VAL A 9 6.95 -17.79 -7.33
C VAL A 9 6.27 -17.12 -6.15
N VAL A 10 7.04 -16.60 -5.20
CA VAL A 10 6.52 -15.81 -4.06
C VAL A 10 5.71 -14.63 -4.57
N LEU A 11 6.29 -13.82 -5.47
CA LEU A 11 5.62 -12.66 -6.07
C LEU A 11 4.32 -13.08 -6.76
N LEU A 12 4.32 -14.20 -7.48
CA LEU A 12 3.16 -14.68 -8.17
C LEU A 12 2.03 -15.10 -7.22
N ILE A 13 2.36 -15.73 -6.08
CA ILE A 13 1.40 -16.06 -5.04
C ILE A 13 0.82 -14.78 -4.41
N THR A 14 1.65 -13.76 -4.14
CA THR A 14 1.16 -12.50 -3.57
C THR A 14 0.15 -11.78 -4.46
N LYS A 15 0.27 -11.94 -5.78
CA LYS A 15 -0.62 -11.30 -6.77
C LYS A 15 -1.88 -12.09 -7.09
N LEU A 16 -2.07 -13.27 -6.51
CA LEU A 16 -3.21 -14.12 -6.79
C LEU A 16 -4.51 -13.51 -6.23
N ASP A 17 -5.50 -13.33 -7.10
CA ASP A 17 -6.86 -12.96 -6.73
C ASP A 17 -7.71 -14.22 -6.51
N LEU A 18 -7.92 -14.52 -5.23
CA LEU A 18 -8.79 -15.63 -4.80
C LEU A 18 -10.28 -15.25 -4.76
N ASN A 19 -10.60 -13.96 -4.86
CA ASN A 19 -11.96 -13.44 -4.79
C ASN A 19 -12.58 -13.21 -6.17
N HIS A 20 -11.79 -13.33 -7.25
CA HIS A 20 -12.29 -13.21 -8.62
C HIS A 20 -13.48 -14.16 -8.85
N PRO A 21 -14.58 -13.73 -9.50
CA PRO A 21 -15.78 -14.56 -9.72
C PRO A 21 -15.49 -15.91 -10.38
N ASP A 22 -14.48 -15.94 -11.26
CA ASP A 22 -14.02 -17.13 -11.97
C ASP A 22 -12.75 -17.78 -11.39
N ALA A 23 -12.31 -17.42 -10.17
CA ALA A 23 -11.09 -17.93 -9.56
C ALA A 23 -11.03 -19.47 -9.49
N ARG A 24 -12.19 -20.13 -9.39
CA ARG A 24 -12.32 -21.60 -9.38
C ARG A 24 -11.98 -22.24 -10.74
N LYS A 25 -12.05 -21.50 -11.84
CA LYS A 25 -11.78 -22.01 -13.20
C LYS A 25 -10.34 -21.76 -13.64
N ARG A 26 -9.79 -20.61 -13.26
CA ARG A 26 -8.40 -20.24 -13.52
C ARG A 26 -7.94 -19.14 -12.55
N PRO A 27 -6.64 -19.08 -12.21
CA PRO A 27 -6.11 -18.01 -11.39
C PRO A 27 -6.07 -16.67 -12.15
N TYR A 28 -6.28 -15.60 -11.40
CA TYR A 28 -6.25 -14.21 -11.87
C TYR A 28 -5.30 -13.39 -11.01
N HIS A 29 -4.73 -12.36 -11.62
CA HIS A 29 -3.98 -11.32 -10.91
C HIS A 29 -4.96 -10.41 -10.18
N ARG A 30 -4.52 -9.77 -9.10
CA ARG A 30 -5.29 -8.74 -8.37
C ARG A 30 -5.75 -7.57 -9.26
N ASP A 31 -5.10 -7.35 -10.41
CA ASP A 31 -5.50 -6.37 -11.43
C ASP A 31 -6.60 -6.88 -12.38
N GLY A 32 -7.13 -8.09 -12.16
CA GLY A 32 -8.19 -8.71 -12.95
C GLY A 32 -7.71 -9.45 -14.21
N ARG A 33 -6.42 -9.40 -14.55
CA ARG A 33 -5.90 -10.14 -15.72
C ARG A 33 -5.77 -11.63 -15.42
N PRO A 34 -6.12 -12.53 -16.35
CA PRO A 34 -5.89 -13.95 -16.15
C PRO A 34 -4.39 -14.27 -16.17
N PHE A 35 -3.97 -15.24 -15.36
CA PHE A 35 -2.59 -15.72 -15.40
C PHE A 35 -2.25 -16.33 -16.76
N THR A 36 -1.04 -16.09 -17.24
CA THR A 36 -0.45 -16.73 -18.41
C THR A 36 -0.21 -18.22 -18.16
N ARG A 37 0.11 -18.97 -19.22
CA ARG A 37 0.46 -20.39 -19.07
C ARG A 37 1.71 -20.59 -18.21
N ALA A 38 2.75 -19.80 -18.44
CA ALA A 38 4.00 -19.90 -17.68
C ALA A 38 3.78 -19.61 -16.18
N GLU A 39 2.97 -18.61 -15.86
CA GLU A 39 2.60 -18.30 -14.47
C GLU A 39 1.82 -19.46 -13.82
N ARG A 40 0.85 -20.04 -14.53
CA ARG A 40 0.11 -21.21 -14.00
C ARG A 40 1.04 -22.39 -13.78
N ASP A 41 1.93 -22.69 -14.72
CA ASP A 41 2.89 -23.78 -14.61
C ASP A 41 3.80 -23.55 -13.38
N LEU A 42 4.27 -22.31 -13.17
CA LEU A 42 5.05 -21.94 -11.96
C LEU A 42 4.25 -22.15 -10.67
N LEU A 43 3.00 -21.67 -10.60
CA LEU A 43 2.12 -21.87 -9.44
C LEU A 43 1.91 -23.36 -9.10
N THR A 44 1.90 -24.26 -10.08
CA THR A 44 1.74 -25.69 -9.77
C THR A 44 2.95 -26.32 -9.07
N THR A 45 4.09 -25.63 -9.06
CA THR A 45 5.36 -26.12 -8.52
C THR A 45 5.81 -25.44 -7.24
N PHE A 46 4.98 -24.58 -6.62
CA PHE A 46 5.40 -23.84 -5.43
C PHE A 46 5.68 -24.79 -4.26
N THR A 47 6.67 -24.43 -3.43
CA THR A 47 6.98 -25.19 -2.21
C THR A 47 6.26 -24.62 -0.98
N PRO A 48 6.09 -25.40 0.10
CA PRO A 48 5.54 -24.89 1.36
C PRO A 48 6.30 -23.67 1.91
N GLU A 49 7.62 -23.64 1.74
CA GLU A 49 8.48 -22.51 2.14
C GLU A 49 8.16 -21.25 1.33
N GLU A 50 7.98 -21.39 0.01
CA GLU A 50 7.57 -20.27 -0.87
C GLU A 50 6.17 -19.76 -0.52
N LYS A 51 5.23 -20.66 -0.22
CA LYS A 51 3.90 -20.28 0.27
C LYS A 51 3.99 -19.50 1.59
N THR A 52 4.84 -19.95 2.51
CA THR A 52 5.05 -19.30 3.81
C THR A 52 5.65 -17.90 3.62
N ALA A 53 6.65 -17.77 2.76
CA ALA A 53 7.25 -16.48 2.41
C ALA A 53 6.24 -15.53 1.78
N ALA A 54 5.37 -16.03 0.88
CA ALA A 54 4.32 -15.22 0.29
C ALA A 54 3.28 -14.75 1.30
N ILE A 55 2.88 -15.61 2.25
CA ILE A 55 1.97 -15.22 3.33
C ILE A 55 2.59 -14.14 4.21
N ALA A 56 3.87 -14.29 4.59
CA ALA A 56 4.58 -13.27 5.36
C ALA A 56 4.66 -11.93 4.62
N GLN A 57 4.92 -11.96 3.31
CA GLN A 57 4.92 -10.75 2.48
C GLN A 57 3.54 -10.08 2.41
N ILE A 58 2.46 -10.86 2.25
CA ILE A 58 1.09 -10.34 2.25
C ILE A 58 0.74 -9.69 3.60
N GLN A 59 1.16 -10.31 4.70
CA GLN A 59 0.93 -9.77 6.05
C GLN A 59 1.69 -8.46 6.26
N LEU A 60 2.96 -8.42 5.86
CA LEU A 60 3.78 -7.21 5.94
C LEU A 60 3.21 -6.06 5.10
N GLU A 61 2.73 -6.36 3.88
CA GLU A 61 2.06 -5.37 3.03
C GLU A 61 0.76 -4.87 3.69
N ALA A 62 -0.03 -5.76 4.28
CA ALA A 62 -1.26 -5.38 4.97
C ALA A 62 -1.02 -4.56 6.26
N GLU A 63 0.04 -4.87 7.00
CA GLU A 63 0.45 -4.11 8.19
C GLU A 63 0.94 -2.72 7.79
N TRP A 64 1.82 -2.65 6.78
CA TRP A 64 2.28 -1.38 6.21
C TRP A 64 1.13 -0.48 5.73
N GLN A 65 0.18 -1.06 5.00
CA GLN A 65 -1.00 -0.31 4.54
C GLN A 65 -1.86 0.21 5.70
N ARG A 66 -2.02 -0.59 6.77
CA ARG A 66 -2.73 -0.14 7.97
C ARG A 66 -2.01 1.02 8.66
N GLU A 67 -0.70 0.91 8.84
CA GLU A 67 0.10 1.98 9.45
C GLU A 67 0.01 3.28 8.63
N LEU A 68 0.06 3.17 7.31
CA LEU A 68 -0.14 4.32 6.41
C LEU A 68 -1.54 4.93 6.57
N ASP A 69 -2.60 4.13 6.60
CA ASP A 69 -3.96 4.61 6.81
C ASP A 69 -4.10 5.31 8.17
N GLU A 70 -3.50 4.77 9.23
CA GLU A 70 -3.47 5.37 10.56
C GLU A 70 -2.73 6.73 10.54
N MET A 71 -1.60 6.82 9.82
CA MET A 71 -0.86 8.08 9.65
C MET A 71 -1.64 9.11 8.84
N LYS A 72 -2.33 8.71 7.77
CA LYS A 72 -3.21 9.59 6.99
C LYS A 72 -4.35 10.13 7.86
N ASN A 73 -4.97 9.28 8.67
CA ASN A 73 -6.02 9.70 9.60
C ASN A 73 -5.48 10.67 10.65
N ALA A 74 -4.31 10.39 11.24
CA ALA A 74 -3.65 11.30 12.17
C ALA A 74 -3.34 12.67 11.54
N PHE A 75 -2.89 12.70 10.28
CA PHE A 75 -2.64 13.93 9.54
C PHE A 75 -3.92 14.75 9.34
N VAL A 76 -5.01 14.09 8.93
CA VAL A 76 -6.32 14.74 8.76
C VAL A 76 -6.84 15.26 10.09
N ASP A 77 -6.78 14.48 11.17
CA ASP A 77 -7.24 14.88 12.50
C ASP A 77 -6.46 16.10 13.03
N LEU A 78 -5.14 16.11 12.83
CA LEU A 78 -4.28 17.23 13.17
C LEU A 78 -4.69 18.51 12.44
N LEU A 79 -4.95 18.44 11.14
CA LEU A 79 -5.43 19.58 10.36
C LEU A 79 -6.82 20.04 10.81
N MET A 80 -7.74 19.10 11.05
CA MET A 80 -9.12 19.40 11.44
C MET A 80 -9.20 20.11 12.79
N LYS A 81 -8.30 19.79 13.74
CA LYS A 81 -8.13 20.51 15.02
C LYS A 81 -7.97 22.03 14.84
N TYR A 82 -7.30 22.45 13.77
CA TYR A 82 -7.02 23.86 13.48
C TYR A 82 -8.02 24.48 12.52
N PHE A 83 -8.48 23.75 11.50
CA PHE A 83 -9.55 24.22 10.62
C PHE A 83 -10.84 24.56 11.38
N ALA A 84 -11.15 23.85 12.46
CA ALA A 84 -12.29 24.16 13.33
C ALA A 84 -12.24 25.57 13.95
N LYS A 85 -11.06 26.21 14.00
CA LYS A 85 -10.84 27.55 14.57
C LYS A 85 -10.79 28.65 13.50
N LEU A 86 -10.80 28.28 12.23
CA LEU A 86 -10.57 29.18 11.11
C LEU A 86 -11.86 29.53 10.39
N ALA A 87 -11.83 30.63 9.63
CA ALA A 87 -12.95 31.05 8.82
C ALA A 87 -13.20 30.05 7.67
N LYS A 88 -14.45 29.96 7.22
CA LYS A 88 -14.78 29.17 6.04
C LYS A 88 -14.00 29.72 4.83
N GLY A 89 -13.32 28.81 4.12
CA GLY A 89 -12.47 29.16 2.97
C GLY A 89 -10.98 29.30 3.32
N SER A 90 -10.59 29.12 4.58
CA SER A 90 -9.19 28.99 4.97
C SER A 90 -8.53 27.77 4.32
N VAL A 91 -7.21 27.90 4.13
CA VAL A 91 -6.36 26.90 3.48
C VAL A 91 -5.41 26.24 4.50
N VAL A 92 -4.71 25.17 4.08
CA VAL A 92 -3.77 24.44 4.96
C VAL A 92 -2.69 25.36 5.54
N SER A 93 -2.19 26.34 4.78
CA SER A 93 -1.20 27.29 5.29
C SER A 93 -1.73 28.14 6.45
N ASP A 94 -3.03 28.45 6.47
CA ASP A 94 -3.66 29.18 7.58
C ASP A 94 -3.71 28.32 8.84
N ALA A 95 -3.99 27.02 8.69
CA ALA A 95 -3.97 26.05 9.80
C ALA A 95 -2.57 25.90 10.37
N VAL A 96 -1.57 25.73 9.49
CA VAL A 96 -0.15 25.63 9.86
C VAL A 96 0.34 26.87 10.59
N ALA A 97 -0.08 28.07 10.17
CA ALA A 97 0.34 29.33 10.78
C ALA A 97 -0.11 29.52 12.25
N ILE A 98 -1.12 28.76 12.70
CA ILE A 98 -1.64 28.82 14.07
C ILE A 98 -1.34 27.57 14.89
N MET A 99 -0.54 26.64 14.35
CA MET A 99 -0.11 25.44 15.07
C MET A 99 0.82 25.79 16.24
N THR A 100 0.78 24.97 17.27
CA THR A 100 1.86 24.95 18.27
C THR A 100 3.13 24.38 17.64
N ASP A 101 4.29 24.67 18.24
CA ASP A 101 5.57 24.11 17.76
C ASP A 101 5.56 22.57 17.74
N GLU A 102 4.92 21.95 18.73
CA GLU A 102 4.74 20.50 18.81
C GLU A 102 3.89 19.96 17.65
N ASP A 103 2.72 20.57 17.41
CA ASP A 103 1.82 20.14 16.33
C ASP A 103 2.41 20.43 14.95
N TYR A 104 3.19 21.51 14.80
CA TYR A 104 3.92 21.81 13.58
C TYR A 104 4.99 20.75 13.28
N THR A 105 5.73 20.33 14.30
CA THR A 105 6.73 19.24 14.17
C THR A 105 6.06 17.94 13.72
N GLU A 106 4.93 17.59 14.32
CA GLU A 106 4.18 16.38 13.92
C GLU A 106 3.57 16.54 12.52
N PHE A 107 3.12 17.74 12.14
CA PHE A 107 2.68 18.03 10.78
C PHE A 107 3.78 17.78 9.74
N GLU A 108 5.01 18.27 9.97
CA GLU A 108 6.14 18.05 9.05
C GLU A 108 6.44 16.56 8.90
N ARG A 109 6.50 15.82 10.01
CA ARG A 109 6.73 14.37 10.00
C ARG A 109 5.66 13.62 9.20
N LEU A 110 4.39 13.96 9.39
CA LEU A 110 3.29 13.28 8.69
C LEU A 110 3.19 13.69 7.21
N ALA A 111 3.46 14.96 6.88
CA ALA A 111 3.42 15.47 5.51
C ALA A 111 4.46 14.81 4.60
N GLU A 112 5.67 14.54 5.10
CA GLU A 112 6.70 13.82 4.35
C GLU A 112 6.24 12.40 3.94
N ILE A 113 5.53 11.71 4.83
CA ILE A 113 5.09 10.33 4.60
C ILE A 113 3.94 10.28 3.59
N VAL A 114 2.93 11.14 3.75
CA VAL A 114 1.77 11.19 2.86
C VAL A 114 2.16 11.61 1.43
N THR A 115 3.06 12.58 1.29
CA THR A 115 3.51 13.06 -0.03
C THR A 115 4.40 12.04 -0.77
N ALA A 116 5.15 11.20 -0.04
CA ALA A 116 5.93 10.12 -0.63
C ALA A 116 5.04 9.04 -1.26
N GLU A 117 3.92 8.70 -0.64
CA GLU A 117 2.97 7.72 -1.17
C GLU A 117 2.22 8.25 -2.40
N ASP A 118 1.68 9.47 -2.36
CA ASP A 118 1.06 10.11 -3.53
C ASP A 118 2.00 10.09 -4.74
N THR A 119 3.30 10.30 -4.51
CA THR A 119 4.32 10.24 -5.55
C THR A 119 4.53 8.81 -6.08
N LEU A 120 4.50 7.80 -5.22
CA LEU A 120 4.64 6.39 -5.62
C LEU A 120 3.40 5.87 -6.35
N GLU A 121 2.20 6.21 -5.88
CA GLU A 121 0.93 5.89 -6.54
C GLU A 121 0.82 6.58 -7.90
N TYR A 122 1.18 7.87 -7.98
CA TYR A 122 1.25 8.60 -9.25
C TYR A 122 2.18 7.93 -10.25
N ARG A 123 3.38 7.52 -9.83
CA ARG A 123 4.33 6.79 -10.70
C ARG A 123 3.80 5.43 -11.11
N ALA A 124 3.21 4.67 -10.19
CA ALA A 124 2.63 3.36 -10.50
C ALA A 124 1.47 3.46 -11.52
N LEU A 125 0.70 4.55 -11.49
CA LEU A 125 -0.42 4.79 -12.42
C LEU A 125 0.01 5.38 -13.77
N HIS A 126 1.14 6.08 -13.85
CA HIS A 126 1.53 6.85 -15.04
C HIS A 126 2.84 6.45 -15.72
N GLU A 127 3.75 5.76 -15.04
CA GLU A 127 5.02 5.29 -15.61
C GLU A 127 4.96 3.81 -16.05
N GLY A 128 3.80 3.16 -15.89
CA GLY A 128 3.55 1.76 -16.27
C GLY A 128 2.92 1.54 -17.66
N SER A 129 3.07 2.49 -18.61
CA SER A 129 2.65 2.33 -20.03
C SER A 129 3.83 2.08 -20.97
#